data_AF-A0A7S2R2X7-F1
#
_entry.id   AF-A0A7S2R2X7-F1
#
_cell.length_a   1.000
_cell.length_b   1.000
_cell.length_c   1.000
_cell.angle_alpha   90.00
_cell.angle_beta   90.00
_cell.angle_gamma   90.00
#
_symmetry.space_group_name_H-M   'P 1'
#
loop_
_entity.id
_entity.type
_entity.pdbx_description
1 polymer ?
#
loop_
_entity_poly.entity_id
_entity_poly.type
_entity_poly.pdbx_seq_one_letter_code
_entity_poly.pdbx_strand_id
1 'polypeptide(L)'
;IIHPCSHPEVGPAPTCEEEMYENVCLYVDRLVCAVRPRRMLYLAIDGVAPRAKMNQQRSRRFRSAQEVRELQSLQDDMEQDLIREGCQFDAEKMKKKKSGQWDSNVITPGTKFMLKLSQHVRFYIRQKQSSGDPYWQSLLIVFSDASIPGEGEHKIMTHIRHQRTCKDTFNPNMVHVLHGLDADLIMLALATHEAHFYILREKVVFGR
;
A
#
# COMPACT_ATOMS: atom_id res chain seq x y z
N ILE A 1 -2.37 0.53 -1.17
CA ILE A 1 -2.44 1.90 -0.60
C ILE A 1 -1.06 2.57 -0.61
N ILE A 2 -0.08 2.08 0.16
CA ILE A 2 1.25 2.74 0.31
C ILE A 2 1.95 2.99 -1.03
N HIS A 3 2.02 1.98 -1.91
CA HIS A 3 2.67 2.13 -3.22
C HIS A 3 2.07 3.27 -4.07
N PRO A 4 0.76 3.29 -4.39
CA PRO A 4 0.14 4.42 -5.09
C PRO A 4 0.30 5.78 -4.41
N CYS A 5 0.33 5.83 -3.07
CA CYS A 5 0.54 7.08 -2.33
C CYS A 5 1.98 7.59 -2.39
N SER A 6 2.95 6.71 -2.65
CA SER A 6 4.36 7.08 -2.82
C SER A 6 4.72 7.45 -4.27
N HIS A 7 4.04 6.84 -5.24
CA HIS A 7 4.28 6.99 -6.68
C HIS A 7 2.92 7.07 -7.39
N PRO A 8 2.23 8.22 -7.31
CA PRO A 8 0.93 8.37 -7.95
C PRO A 8 1.08 8.36 -9.47
N GLU A 9 0.24 7.58 -10.16
CA GLU A 9 0.16 7.61 -11.64
C GLU A 9 -0.38 8.95 -12.16
N VAL A 10 -1.16 9.64 -11.33
CA VAL A 10 -1.80 10.93 -11.64
C VAL A 10 -1.45 11.93 -10.55
N GLY A 11 -0.80 13.03 -10.93
CA GLY A 11 -0.41 14.10 -10.03
C GLY A 11 1.08 14.09 -9.68
N PRO A 12 1.56 15.08 -8.92
CA PRO A 12 2.95 15.15 -8.50
C PRO A 12 3.27 14.04 -7.49
N ALA A 13 4.49 13.51 -7.56
CA ALA A 13 5.00 12.64 -6.51
C ALA A 13 5.21 13.44 -5.21
N PRO A 14 4.97 12.82 -4.04
CA PRO A 14 5.20 13.46 -2.75
C PRO A 14 6.65 13.88 -2.58
N THR A 15 6.84 15.02 -1.92
CA THR A 15 8.14 15.69 -1.74
C THR A 15 8.92 15.18 -0.51
N CYS A 16 8.21 14.64 0.48
CA CYS A 16 8.80 14.07 1.70
C CYS A 16 8.02 12.83 2.20
N GLU A 17 8.57 12.10 3.17
CA GLU A 17 7.91 10.94 3.77
C GLU A 17 6.61 11.33 4.51
N GLU A 18 6.58 12.50 5.14
CA GLU A 18 5.43 13.00 5.89
C GLU A 18 4.20 13.17 5.00
N GLU A 19 4.38 13.73 3.80
CA GLU A 19 3.33 13.85 2.78
C GLU A 19 2.84 12.47 2.31
N MET A 20 3.74 11.47 2.22
CA MET A 20 3.34 10.09 1.91
C MET A 20 2.44 9.51 3.02
N TYR A 21 2.77 9.76 4.29
CA TYR A 21 1.98 9.27 5.42
C TYR A 21 0.58 9.91 5.44
N GLU A 22 0.50 11.22 5.18
CA GLU A 22 -0.77 11.94 5.06
C GLU A 22 -1.60 11.41 3.88
N ASN A 23 -0.98 11.19 2.73
CA ASN A 23 -1.64 10.61 1.56
C ASN A 23 -2.21 9.21 1.85
N VAL A 24 -1.51 8.38 2.64
CA VAL A 24 -2.03 7.08 3.08
C VAL A 24 -3.28 7.26 3.95
N CYS A 25 -3.27 8.18 4.91
CA CYS A 25 -4.41 8.47 5.78
C CYS A 25 -5.62 9.02 4.99
N LEU A 26 -5.40 9.93 4.05
CA LEU A 26 -6.45 10.45 3.15
C LEU A 26 -7.03 9.35 2.26
N TYR A 27 -6.18 8.41 1.82
CA TYR A 27 -6.64 7.25 1.06
C TYR A 27 -7.55 6.35 1.90
N VAL A 28 -7.19 6.09 3.17
CA VAL A 28 -8.03 5.35 4.10
C VAL A 28 -9.36 6.07 4.31
N ASP A 29 -9.36 7.38 4.51
CA ASP A 29 -10.59 8.18 4.61
C ASP A 29 -11.48 8.00 3.37
N ARG A 30 -10.89 8.07 2.17
CA ARG A 30 -11.61 7.85 0.90
C ARG A 30 -12.25 6.46 0.84
N LEU A 31 -11.53 5.41 1.23
CA LEU A 31 -12.05 4.04 1.24
C LEU A 31 -13.17 3.88 2.27
N VAL A 32 -13.00 4.41 3.47
CA VAL A 32 -14.02 4.36 4.52
C VAL A 32 -15.28 5.14 4.12
N CYS A 33 -15.14 6.29 3.48
CA CYS A 33 -16.26 7.06 2.94
C CYS A 33 -17.02 6.32 1.84
N ALA A 34 -16.32 5.56 1.00
CA ALA A 34 -16.91 4.78 -0.08
C ALA A 34 -17.63 3.51 0.41
N VAL A 35 -16.99 2.75 1.32
CA VAL A 35 -17.50 1.46 1.80
C VAL A 35 -18.50 1.62 2.96
N ARG A 36 -18.27 2.62 3.82
CA ARG A 36 -19.04 2.88 5.05
C ARG A 36 -19.21 1.64 5.95
N PRO A 37 -18.11 1.00 6.42
CA PRO A 37 -18.21 -0.11 7.37
C PRO A 37 -19.07 0.26 8.58
N ARG A 38 -19.80 -0.71 9.15
CA ARG A 38 -20.73 -0.47 10.28
C ARG A 38 -20.33 -1.16 11.57
N ARG A 39 -19.29 -2.00 11.54
CA ARG A 39 -18.86 -2.81 12.69
C ARG A 39 -17.36 -2.70 12.92
N MET A 40 -16.57 -2.97 11.88
CA MET A 40 -15.13 -3.09 12.00
C MET A 40 -14.41 -2.48 10.81
N LEU A 41 -13.26 -1.88 11.10
CA LEU A 41 -12.24 -1.51 10.12
C LEU A 41 -10.95 -2.25 10.47
N TYR A 42 -10.51 -3.18 9.62
CA TYR A 42 -9.24 -3.88 9.78
C TYR A 42 -8.21 -3.28 8.83
N LEU A 43 -7.13 -2.72 9.37
CA LEU A 43 -6.02 -2.15 8.62
C LEU A 43 -4.80 -3.06 8.79
N ALA A 44 -4.36 -3.68 7.70
CA ALA A 44 -3.22 -4.60 7.69
C ALA A 44 -2.07 -4.03 6.86
N ILE A 45 -0.90 -3.93 7.48
CA ILE A 45 0.37 -3.67 6.79
C ILE A 45 1.16 -4.97 6.73
N ASP A 46 1.82 -5.22 5.60
CA ASP A 46 2.71 -6.38 5.44
C ASP A 46 3.78 -6.39 6.53
N GLY A 47 3.90 -7.53 7.21
CA GLY A 47 5.00 -7.86 8.10
C GLY A 47 5.97 -8.84 7.45
N VAL A 48 6.79 -9.50 8.27
CA VAL A 48 7.75 -10.50 7.77
C VAL A 48 6.99 -11.68 7.13
N ALA A 49 7.17 -11.85 5.82
CA ALA A 49 6.47 -12.86 5.02
C ALA A 49 7.18 -14.23 5.04
N PRO A 50 6.49 -15.32 4.64
CA PRO A 50 7.12 -16.64 4.49
C PRO A 50 8.22 -16.65 3.42
N ARG A 51 9.15 -17.62 3.53
CA ARG A 51 10.31 -17.75 2.63
C ARG A 51 9.92 -17.78 1.14
N ALA A 52 8.81 -18.44 0.81
CA ALA A 52 8.31 -18.49 -0.57
C ALA A 52 8.03 -17.08 -1.13
N LYS A 53 7.30 -16.26 -0.36
CA LYS A 53 7.03 -14.86 -0.72
C LYS A 53 8.30 -14.02 -0.72
N MET A 54 9.21 -14.22 0.24
CA MET A 54 10.49 -13.51 0.30
C MET A 54 11.31 -13.72 -0.97
N ASN A 55 11.34 -14.94 -1.53
CA ASN A 55 12.02 -15.22 -2.79
C ASN A 55 11.37 -14.44 -3.95
N GLN A 56 10.04 -14.43 -4.04
CA GLN A 56 9.30 -13.67 -5.05
C GLN A 56 9.56 -12.16 -4.94
N GLN A 57 9.49 -11.60 -3.73
CA GLN A 57 9.78 -10.20 -3.46
C GLN A 57 11.24 -9.86 -3.80
N ARG A 58 12.19 -10.73 -3.45
CA ARG A 58 13.61 -10.57 -3.82
C ARG A 58 13.75 -10.49 -5.35
N SER A 59 13.23 -11.46 -6.09
CA SER A 59 13.32 -11.45 -7.56
C SER A 59 12.68 -10.21 -8.19
N ARG A 60 11.56 -9.73 -7.65
CA ARG A 60 10.94 -8.46 -8.10
C ARG A 60 11.86 -7.26 -7.88
N ARG A 61 12.39 -7.10 -6.67
CA ARG A 61 13.26 -5.96 -6.31
C ARG A 61 14.56 -5.93 -7.10
N PHE A 62 15.17 -7.10 -7.31
CA PHE A 62 16.39 -7.20 -8.13
C PHE A 62 16.14 -6.80 -9.58
N ARG A 63 15.01 -7.24 -10.16
CA ARG A 63 14.63 -6.82 -11.53
C ARG A 63 14.39 -5.33 -11.62
N SER A 64 13.59 -4.75 -10.71
CA SER A 64 13.34 -3.30 -10.73
C SER A 64 14.61 -2.48 -10.53
N ALA A 65 15.55 -2.92 -9.68
CA ALA A 65 16.84 -2.25 -9.53
C ALA A 65 17.72 -2.36 -10.79
N GLN A 66 17.65 -3.48 -11.51
CA GLN A 66 18.34 -3.67 -12.78
C GLN A 66 17.73 -2.78 -13.88
N GLU A 67 16.41 -2.77 -14.02
CA GLU A 67 15.67 -1.92 -14.97
C GLU A 67 15.99 -0.44 -14.76
N VAL A 68 16.04 0.02 -13.50
CA VAL A 68 16.44 1.40 -13.17
C VAL A 68 17.87 1.71 -13.61
N ARG A 69 18.82 0.77 -13.42
CA ARG A 69 20.21 0.96 -13.87
C ARG A 69 20.32 1.00 -15.39
N GLU A 70 19.62 0.10 -16.09
CA GLU A 70 19.61 0.06 -17.56
C GLU A 70 18.99 1.34 -18.15
N LEU A 71 17.91 1.84 -17.54
CA LEU A 71 17.31 3.12 -17.94
C LEU A 71 18.25 4.31 -17.68
N GLN A 72 19.00 4.29 -16.57
CA GLN A 72 19.99 5.32 -16.28
C GLN A 72 21.14 5.30 -17.28
N SER A 73 21.69 4.13 -17.62
CA SER A 73 22.76 4.04 -18.63
C SER A 73 22.29 4.51 -20.00
N LEU A 74 21.09 4.12 -20.42
CA LEU A 74 20.51 4.58 -21.69
C LEU A 74 20.30 6.11 -21.70
N GLN A 75 19.85 6.68 -20.59
CA GLN A 75 19.71 8.14 -20.46
C GLN A 75 21.06 8.86 -20.56
N ASP A 76 22.10 8.30 -19.94
CA ASP A 76 23.45 8.87 -19.96
C ASP A 76 24.07 8.79 -21.37
N ASP A 77 23.88 7.68 -22.09
CA ASP A 77 24.35 7.51 -23.47
C ASP A 77 23.64 8.50 -24.42
N MET A 78 22.32 8.62 -24.30
CA MET A 78 21.53 9.61 -25.06
C MET A 78 21.98 11.05 -24.75
N GLU A 79 22.27 11.36 -23.49
CA GLU A 79 22.77 12.67 -23.07
C GLU A 79 24.12 12.98 -23.73
N GLN A 80 25.04 12.00 -23.81
CA GLN A 80 26.32 12.19 -24.49
C GLN A 80 26.17 12.42 -26.00
N ASP A 81 25.31 11.66 -26.67
CA ASP A 81 25.10 11.81 -28.12
C ASP A 81 24.48 13.17 -28.46
N LEU A 82 23.49 13.61 -27.67
CA LEU A 82 22.86 14.93 -27.85
C LEU A 82 23.84 16.10 -27.59
N ILE A 83 24.78 15.95 -26.64
CA ILE A 83 25.87 16.92 -26.42
C ILE A 83 26.82 16.96 -27.63
N ARG A 84 27.14 15.81 -28.23
CA ARG A 84 27.96 15.74 -29.46
C ARG A 84 27.29 16.44 -30.64
N GLU A 85 25.97 16.37 -30.74
CA GLU A 85 25.17 17.03 -31.78
C GLU A 85 24.98 18.54 -31.55
N GLY A 86 25.50 19.09 -30.43
CA GLY A 86 25.49 20.54 -30.16
C GLY A 86 24.16 21.10 -29.69
N CYS A 87 23.22 20.26 -29.25
CA CYS A 87 21.97 20.72 -28.67
C CYS A 87 22.21 21.37 -27.29
N GLN A 88 21.61 22.53 -27.03
CA GLN A 88 21.67 23.19 -25.72
C GLN A 88 20.72 22.53 -24.72
N PHE A 89 21.25 22.14 -23.56
CA PHE A 89 20.47 21.53 -22.46
C PHE A 89 20.49 22.37 -21.20
N ASP A 90 19.34 22.38 -20.52
CA ASP A 90 19.17 22.93 -19.19
C ASP A 90 19.55 21.87 -18.13
N ALA A 91 20.83 21.81 -17.78
CA ALA A 91 21.42 20.79 -16.90
C ALA A 91 20.76 20.74 -15.50
N GLU A 92 20.17 21.85 -15.04
CA GLU A 92 19.49 21.90 -13.74
C GLU A 92 18.14 21.15 -13.74
N LYS A 93 17.38 21.21 -14.85
CA LYS A 93 16.13 20.46 -15.00
C LYS A 93 16.35 18.95 -15.01
N MET A 94 17.43 18.50 -15.65
CA MET A 94 17.84 17.08 -15.68
C MET A 94 18.31 16.59 -14.30
N LYS A 95 19.15 17.36 -13.60
CA LYS A 95 19.60 17.01 -12.24
C LYS A 95 18.44 16.87 -11.26
N LYS A 96 17.45 17.77 -11.30
CA LYS A 96 16.23 17.65 -10.48
C LYS A 96 15.43 16.38 -10.77
N LYS A 97 15.44 15.92 -12.03
CA LYS A 97 14.76 14.68 -12.45
C LYS A 97 15.50 13.42 -11.94
N LYS A 98 16.85 13.43 -11.97
CA LYS A 98 17.70 12.33 -11.48
C LYS A 98 17.74 12.23 -9.94
N SER A 99 17.66 13.35 -9.20
CA SER A 99 17.80 13.38 -7.73
C SER A 99 16.52 13.10 -6.95
N GLY A 100 15.37 12.94 -7.62
CA GLY A 100 14.04 12.87 -6.97
C GLY A 100 13.42 11.47 -6.87
N GLN A 101 14.12 10.41 -7.27
CA GLN A 101 13.51 9.07 -7.30
C GLN A 101 13.58 8.41 -5.92
N TRP A 102 12.44 8.38 -5.23
CA TRP A 102 12.31 7.75 -3.92
C TRP A 102 12.48 6.23 -4.00
N ASP A 103 13.26 5.66 -3.09
CA ASP A 103 13.54 4.22 -3.08
C ASP A 103 12.36 3.42 -2.54
N SER A 104 11.57 2.82 -3.43
CA SER A 104 10.43 1.98 -3.05
C SER A 104 10.78 0.74 -2.22
N ASN A 105 12.06 0.33 -2.16
CA ASN A 105 12.49 -0.78 -1.31
C ASN A 105 12.36 -0.48 0.18
N VAL A 106 12.20 0.80 0.57
CA VAL A 106 11.95 1.17 1.97
C VAL A 106 10.57 0.70 2.46
N ILE A 107 9.66 0.32 1.55
CA ILE A 107 8.39 -0.35 1.86
C ILE A 107 8.68 -1.83 2.18
N THR A 108 9.35 -2.04 3.31
CA THR A 108 9.72 -3.37 3.82
C THR A 108 9.65 -3.36 5.34
N PRO A 109 9.10 -4.40 5.99
CA PRO A 109 9.19 -4.55 7.43
C PRO A 109 10.62 -4.37 7.94
N GLY A 110 10.78 -3.63 9.04
CA GLY A 110 12.07 -3.36 9.67
C GLY A 110 12.77 -2.07 9.21
N THR A 111 12.26 -1.36 8.21
CA THR A 111 12.80 -0.04 7.83
C THR A 111 12.29 1.07 8.75
N LYS A 112 13.05 2.18 8.83
CA LYS A 112 12.63 3.38 9.58
C LYS A 112 11.33 3.97 9.01
N PHE A 113 11.16 3.94 7.69
CA PHE A 113 9.95 4.39 7.00
C PHE A 113 8.72 3.62 7.51
N MET A 114 8.75 2.29 7.54
CA MET A 114 7.60 1.49 7.97
C MET A 114 7.29 1.66 9.46
N LEU A 115 8.31 1.90 10.29
CA LEU A 115 8.12 2.21 11.71
C LEU A 115 7.41 3.55 11.88
N LYS A 116 7.88 4.61 11.22
CA LYS A 116 7.27 5.94 11.24
C LYS A 116 5.84 5.93 10.68
N LEU A 117 5.62 5.27 9.54
CA LEU A 117 4.28 5.09 8.96
C LEU A 117 3.34 4.42 9.97
N SER A 118 3.79 3.36 10.64
CA SER A 118 2.97 2.66 11.64
C SER A 118 2.64 3.53 12.86
N GLN A 119 3.56 4.41 13.27
CA GLN A 119 3.30 5.40 14.33
C GLN A 119 2.30 6.46 13.86
N HIS A 120 2.45 6.96 12.63
CA HIS A 120 1.57 7.96 12.05
C HIS A 120 0.13 7.43 11.88
N VAL A 121 -0.04 6.20 11.37
CA VAL A 121 -1.36 5.54 11.25
C VAL A 121 -2.00 5.32 12.62
N ARG A 122 -1.23 4.91 13.64
CA ARG A 122 -1.75 4.81 15.03
C ARG A 122 -2.24 6.16 15.56
N PHE A 123 -1.49 7.23 15.32
CA PHE A 123 -1.89 8.57 15.70
C PHE A 123 -3.17 9.00 14.97
N TYR A 124 -3.24 8.78 13.66
CA TYR A 124 -4.44 9.02 12.84
C TYR A 124 -5.67 8.29 13.39
N ILE A 125 -5.56 6.99 13.71
CA ILE A 125 -6.68 6.21 14.27
C ILE A 125 -7.17 6.82 15.59
N ARG A 126 -6.24 7.14 16.50
CA ARG A 126 -6.58 7.78 17.78
C ARG A 126 -7.24 9.14 17.57
N GLN A 127 -6.73 9.94 16.65
CA GLN A 127 -7.30 11.23 16.29
C GLN A 127 -8.72 11.07 15.76
N LYS A 128 -8.99 10.10 14.86
CA LYS A 128 -10.33 9.83 14.34
C LYS A 128 -11.31 9.41 15.43
N GLN A 129 -10.89 8.53 16.35
CA GLN A 129 -11.76 8.14 17.48
C GLN A 129 -12.01 9.28 18.47
N SER A 130 -11.02 10.15 18.71
CA SER A 130 -11.15 11.31 19.60
C SER A 130 -11.75 12.56 18.95
N SER A 131 -12.01 12.54 17.64
CA SER A 131 -12.48 13.71 16.88
C SER A 131 -13.90 14.17 17.23
N GLY A 132 -14.67 13.33 17.92
CA GLY A 132 -16.10 13.56 18.21
C GLY A 132 -17.05 13.05 17.12
N ASP A 133 -16.54 12.47 16.03
CA ASP A 133 -17.39 11.84 15.01
C ASP A 133 -18.00 10.53 15.54
N PRO A 134 -19.33 10.44 15.71
CA PRO A 134 -19.99 9.24 16.23
C PRO A 134 -19.77 8.02 15.34
N TYR A 135 -19.57 8.22 14.04
CA TYR A 135 -19.33 7.13 13.10
C TYR A 135 -18.01 6.41 13.42
N TRP A 136 -16.89 7.14 13.54
CA TRP A 136 -15.59 6.56 13.86
C TRP A 136 -15.54 5.97 15.28
N GLN A 137 -16.27 6.56 16.23
CA GLN A 137 -16.37 6.05 17.60
C GLN A 137 -17.12 4.71 17.67
N SER A 138 -18.11 4.50 16.79
CA SER A 138 -18.87 3.25 16.75
C SER A 138 -18.09 2.07 16.12
N LEU A 139 -16.99 2.34 15.42
CA LEU A 139 -16.21 1.32 14.72
C LEU A 139 -15.17 0.66 15.62
N LEU A 140 -15.14 -0.68 15.58
CA LEU A 140 -14.00 -1.44 16.09
C LEU A 140 -12.86 -1.37 15.07
N ILE A 141 -11.81 -0.62 15.39
CA ILE A 141 -10.65 -0.47 14.51
C ILE A 141 -9.54 -1.40 14.98
N VAL A 142 -9.13 -2.33 14.10
CA VAL A 142 -8.01 -3.24 14.34
C VAL A 142 -6.85 -2.83 13.42
N PHE A 143 -5.72 -2.47 14.01
CA PHE A 143 -4.52 -2.12 13.25
C PHE A 143 -3.43 -3.17 13.45
N SER A 144 -3.09 -3.87 12.36
CA SER A 144 -1.99 -4.82 12.33
C SER A 144 -0.82 -4.23 11.53
N ASP A 145 0.21 -3.78 12.23
CA ASP A 145 1.36 -3.10 11.62
C ASP A 145 2.40 -4.09 11.06
N ALA A 146 3.49 -3.52 10.54
CA ALA A 146 4.60 -4.29 9.96
C ALA A 146 5.41 -5.10 10.98
N SER A 147 5.26 -4.86 12.28
CA SER A 147 5.95 -5.62 13.33
C SER A 147 5.32 -6.99 13.57
N ILE A 148 4.04 -7.14 13.22
CA ILE A 148 3.33 -8.42 13.30
C ILE A 148 3.69 -9.26 12.07
N PRO A 149 4.21 -10.50 12.22
CA PRO A 149 4.58 -11.35 11.08
C PRO A 149 3.38 -11.68 10.19
N GLY A 150 3.67 -11.97 8.91
CA GLY A 150 2.70 -12.36 7.90
C GLY A 150 2.41 -11.28 6.86
N GLU A 151 1.89 -11.71 5.72
CA GLU A 151 1.40 -10.83 4.65
C GLU A 151 0.05 -10.23 5.05
N GLY A 152 -0.22 -8.98 4.69
CA GLY A 152 -1.42 -8.25 5.10
C GLY A 152 -2.71 -8.97 4.74
N GLU A 153 -2.79 -9.50 3.53
CA GLU A 153 -3.93 -10.31 3.07
C GLU A 153 -4.13 -11.56 3.94
N HIS A 154 -3.06 -12.28 4.26
CA HIS A 154 -3.12 -13.48 5.08
C HIS A 154 -3.45 -13.20 6.54
N LYS A 155 -3.05 -12.04 7.08
CA LYS A 155 -3.46 -11.57 8.42
C LYS A 155 -4.98 -11.35 8.47
N ILE A 156 -5.53 -10.67 7.47
CA ILE A 156 -6.98 -10.43 7.34
C ILE A 156 -7.72 -11.76 7.22
N MET A 157 -7.29 -12.64 6.32
CA MET A 157 -7.93 -13.94 6.13
C MET A 157 -7.88 -14.82 7.39
N THR A 158 -6.79 -14.74 8.15
CA THR A 158 -6.68 -15.44 9.43
C THR A 158 -7.66 -14.88 10.46
N HIS A 159 -7.83 -13.56 10.50
CA HIS A 159 -8.82 -12.92 11.36
C HIS A 159 -10.25 -13.37 11.04
N ILE A 160 -10.62 -13.36 9.76
CA ILE A 160 -11.97 -13.80 9.30
C ILE A 160 -12.21 -15.27 9.67
N ARG A 161 -11.25 -16.16 9.39
CA ARG A 161 -11.35 -17.58 9.77
C ARG A 161 -11.48 -17.77 11.28
N HIS A 162 -10.76 -17.00 12.08
CA HIS A 162 -10.85 -17.07 13.53
C HIS A 162 -12.23 -16.61 14.03
N GLN A 163 -12.77 -15.51 13.51
CA GLN A 163 -14.12 -15.06 13.86
C GLN A 163 -15.17 -16.14 13.58
N ARG A 164 -15.04 -16.89 12.48
CA ARG A 164 -15.92 -18.01 12.14
C ARG A 164 -15.87 -19.17 13.14
N THR A 165 -14.73 -19.38 13.81
CA THR A 165 -14.61 -20.40 14.87
C THR A 165 -15.32 -19.98 16.17
N CYS A 166 -15.49 -18.67 16.40
CA CYS A 166 -16.14 -18.11 17.58
C CYS A 166 -17.67 -18.14 17.43
N LYS A 167 -18.28 -19.32 17.56
CA LYS A 167 -19.72 -19.55 17.35
C LYS A 167 -20.64 -18.62 18.15
N ASP A 168 -20.23 -18.14 19.32
CA ASP A 168 -21.05 -17.31 20.19
C ASP A 168 -21.24 -15.86 19.69
N THR A 169 -20.33 -15.37 18.84
CA THR A 169 -20.35 -13.98 18.34
C THR A 169 -20.36 -13.87 16.82
N PHE A 170 -20.19 -15.00 16.13
CA PHE A 170 -20.18 -15.09 14.68
C PHE A 170 -21.57 -14.84 14.09
N ASN A 171 -21.65 -13.94 13.11
CA ASN A 171 -22.84 -13.74 12.31
C ASN A 171 -22.57 -14.26 10.88
N PRO A 172 -23.26 -15.32 10.42
CA PRO A 172 -23.05 -15.89 9.09
C PRO A 172 -23.41 -14.95 7.94
N ASN A 173 -24.23 -13.92 8.21
CA ASN A 173 -24.63 -12.90 7.24
C ASN A 173 -23.77 -11.63 7.35
N MET A 174 -22.60 -11.70 8.00
CA MET A 174 -21.67 -10.58 8.02
C MET A 174 -21.20 -10.27 6.59
N VAL A 175 -21.26 -8.99 6.22
CA VAL A 175 -20.79 -8.51 4.93
C VAL A 175 -19.34 -8.08 5.04
N HIS A 176 -18.47 -8.70 4.25
CA HIS A 176 -17.04 -8.43 4.19
C HIS A 176 -16.70 -7.65 2.93
N VAL A 177 -15.90 -6.59 3.06
CA VAL A 177 -15.34 -5.85 1.93
C VAL A 177 -13.83 -5.78 2.10
N LEU A 178 -13.09 -6.36 1.16
CA LEU A 178 -11.64 -6.38 1.15
C LEU A 178 -11.10 -5.44 0.08
N HIS A 179 -10.23 -4.52 0.46
CA HIS A 179 -9.53 -3.65 -0.49
C HIS A 179 -8.15 -4.21 -0.82
N GLY A 180 -7.80 -4.28 -2.10
CA GLY A 180 -6.45 -4.58 -2.56
C GLY A 180 -6.36 -4.78 -4.07
N LEU A 181 -5.12 -4.78 -4.58
CA LEU A 181 -4.83 -4.83 -6.02
C LEU A 181 -4.50 -6.24 -6.53
N ASP A 182 -4.12 -7.15 -5.63
CA ASP A 182 -3.64 -8.48 -5.99
C ASP A 182 -4.78 -9.38 -6.49
N ALA A 183 -4.47 -10.21 -7.49
CA ALA A 183 -5.43 -11.17 -8.04
C ALA A 183 -5.76 -12.29 -7.04
N ASP A 184 -4.82 -12.61 -6.16
CA ASP A 184 -4.91 -13.68 -5.16
C ASP A 184 -6.06 -13.44 -4.16
N LEU A 185 -6.46 -12.18 -3.98
CA LEU A 185 -7.57 -11.78 -3.11
C LEU A 185 -8.90 -12.45 -3.49
N ILE A 186 -9.12 -12.72 -4.78
CA ILE A 186 -10.34 -13.42 -5.25
C ILE A 186 -10.34 -14.86 -4.72
N MET A 187 -9.21 -15.56 -4.85
CA MET A 187 -9.11 -16.94 -4.38
C MET A 187 -9.14 -17.01 -2.85
N LEU A 188 -8.50 -16.07 -2.18
CA LEU A 188 -8.55 -15.97 -0.72
C LEU A 188 -9.97 -15.68 -0.21
N ALA A 189 -10.71 -14.79 -0.87
CA ALA A 189 -12.11 -14.51 -0.56
C ALA A 189 -12.98 -15.77 -0.70
N LEU A 190 -12.86 -16.51 -1.80
CA LEU A 190 -13.59 -17.76 -2.00
C LEU A 190 -13.24 -18.81 -0.93
N ALA A 191 -11.95 -18.92 -0.56
CA ALA A 191 -11.49 -19.83 0.47
C ALA A 191 -11.97 -19.49 1.89
N THR A 192 -12.54 -18.30 2.11
CA THR A 192 -13.16 -17.96 3.42
C THR A 192 -14.49 -18.67 3.65
N HIS A 193 -15.18 -19.09 2.58
CA HIS A 193 -16.54 -19.63 2.64
C HIS A 193 -17.55 -18.69 3.33
N GLU A 194 -17.33 -17.38 3.29
CA GLU A 194 -18.28 -16.37 3.77
C GLU A 194 -19.33 -16.06 2.68
N ALA A 195 -20.60 -15.99 3.06
CA ALA A 195 -21.70 -15.83 2.11
C ALA A 195 -21.70 -14.46 1.40
N HIS A 196 -21.25 -13.42 2.09
CA HIS A 196 -21.26 -12.04 1.58
C HIS A 196 -19.85 -11.45 1.61
N PHE A 197 -19.08 -11.68 0.55
CA PHE A 197 -17.72 -11.18 0.42
C PHE A 197 -17.55 -10.40 -0.88
N TYR A 198 -17.04 -9.17 -0.76
CA TYR A 198 -16.80 -8.28 -1.89
C TYR A 198 -15.34 -7.81 -1.91
N ILE A 199 -14.80 -7.62 -3.10
CA ILE A 199 -13.46 -7.07 -3.29
C ILE A 199 -13.60 -5.69 -3.93
N LEU A 200 -13.00 -4.70 -3.28
CA LEU A 200 -12.89 -3.33 -3.77
C LEU A 200 -11.49 -3.12 -4.35
N ARG A 201 -11.43 -2.68 -5.60
CA ARG A 201 -10.19 -2.32 -6.29
C ARG A 201 -10.40 -1.14 -7.21
N GLU A 202 -9.33 -0.43 -7.50
CA GLU A 202 -9.32 0.64 -8.50
C GLU A 202 -9.54 0.07 -9.90
N LYS A 203 -10.18 0.85 -10.76
CA LYS A 203 -10.36 0.50 -12.17
C LYS A 203 -9.00 0.51 -12.86
N VAL A 204 -8.56 -0.64 -13.33
CA VAL A 204 -7.37 -0.77 -14.18
C VAL A 204 -7.81 -0.54 -15.62
N VAL A 205 -7.23 0.48 -16.26
CA VAL A 205 -7.51 0.79 -17.69
C VAL A 205 -6.33 0.26 -18.50
N PHE A 206 -6.57 -0.72 -19.36
CA PHE A 206 -5.55 -1.25 -20.27
C PHE A 206 -5.53 -0.45 -21.58
N GLY A 207 -4.34 -0.05 -22.06
CA GLY A 207 -4.15 0.56 -23.38
C GLY A 207 -4.09 2.09 -23.42
N ARG A 208 -3.25 2.71 -22.57
CA ARG A 208 -2.75 4.08 -22.78
C ARG A 208 -1.30 4.04 -23.21
#